data_AF-A0A7Y4WP16-F1
#
_entry.id   AF-A0A7Y4WP16-F1
#
_cell.length_a   1.000
_cell.length_b   1.000
_cell.length_c   1.000
_cell.angle_alpha   90.00
_cell.angle_beta   90.00
_cell.angle_gamma   90.00
#
_symmetry.space_group_name_H-M   'P 1'
#
loop_
_entity.id
_entity.type
_entity.pdbx_description
1 polymer ?
#
loop_
_entity_poly.entity_id
_entity_poly.type
_entity_poly.pdbx_seq_one_letter_code
_entity_poly.pdbx_strand_id
1 'polypeptide(L)'
;MLLFFDVLTIFLSLAAALLWFNASRNRYRRISHHEEITAGDLNRIIVALNRSQIQNQRAALATAAAAFALTIRMAVDMLLRLA
;
A
#
# COMPACT_ATOMS: atom_id res chain seq x y z
N MET A 1 14.17 -15.93 -17.42
CA MET A 1 13.53 -16.13 -16.09
C MET A 1 13.70 -14.92 -15.17
N LEU A 2 14.91 -14.36 -15.01
CA LEU A 2 15.13 -13.19 -14.13
C LEU A 2 14.34 -11.94 -14.55
N LEU A 3 14.31 -11.63 -15.85
CA LEU A 3 13.55 -10.49 -16.41
C LEU A 3 12.06 -10.53 -16.06
N PHE A 4 11.47 -11.73 -15.93
CA PHE A 4 10.08 -11.86 -15.49
C PHE A 4 9.87 -11.32 -14.08
N PHE A 5 10.76 -11.68 -13.14
CA PHE A 5 10.67 -11.18 -11.76
C PHE A 5 11.00 -9.70 -11.65
N ASP A 6 11.90 -9.17 -12.49
CA ASP A 6 12.18 -7.73 -12.55
C ASP A 6 10.90 -6.96 -12.97
N VAL A 7 10.26 -7.39 -14.06
CA VAL A 7 9.01 -6.81 -14.55
C VAL A 7 7.89 -6.93 -13.51
N LEU A 8 7.73 -8.11 -12.90
CA LEU A 8 6.73 -8.34 -11.86
C LEU A 8 6.95 -7.42 -10.64
N THR A 9 8.19 -7.27 -10.19
CA THR A 9 8.56 -6.40 -9.07
C THR A 9 8.21 -4.94 -9.38
N ILE A 10 8.50 -4.47 -10.60
CA ILE A 10 8.17 -3.11 -11.04
C ILE A 10 6.65 -2.87 -10.99
N PHE A 11 5.86 -3.79 -11.58
CA PHE A 11 4.40 -3.65 -11.59
C PHE A 11 3.79 -3.68 -10.20
N LEU A 12 4.24 -4.58 -9.32
CA LEU A 12 3.75 -4.66 -7.94
C LEU A 12 4.14 -3.44 -7.12
N SER A 13 5.36 -2.92 -7.30
CA SER A 13 5.81 -1.69 -6.63
C SER A 13 5.01 -0.47 -7.09
N LEU A 14 4.71 -0.36 -8.39
CA LEU A 14 3.86 0.70 -8.92
C LEU A 14 2.43 0.60 -8.39
N ALA A 15 1.86 -0.61 -8.34
CA ALA A 15 0.54 -0.84 -7.76
C ALA A 15 0.49 -0.43 -6.28
N ALA A 16 1.51 -0.78 -5.49
CA ALA A 16 1.65 -0.37 -4.10
C ALA A 16 1.71 1.16 -3.96
N ALA A 17 2.52 1.82 -4.77
CA ALA A 17 2.65 3.28 -4.78
C ALA A 17 1.32 3.98 -5.11
N LEU A 18 0.58 3.49 -6.12
CA LEU A 18 -0.73 4.03 -6.48
C LEU A 18 -1.78 3.84 -5.37
N LEU A 19 -1.76 2.68 -4.70
CA LEU A 19 -2.65 2.40 -3.58
C LEU A 19 -2.35 3.31 -2.39
N TRP A 20 -1.08 3.54 -2.05
CA TRP A 20 -0.70 4.49 -1.01
C TRP A 20 -1.05 5.93 -1.38
N PHE A 21 -0.80 6.34 -2.62
CA PHE A 21 -1.20 7.67 -3.07
C PHE A 21 -2.70 7.88 -2.88
N ASN A 22 -3.53 6.90 -3.26
CA ASN A 22 -4.97 6.97 -3.05
C ASN A 22 -5.36 6.95 -1.57
N ALA A 23 -4.68 6.17 -0.72
CA ALA A 23 -4.91 6.13 0.72
C ALA A 23 -4.60 7.45 1.43
N SER A 24 -3.61 8.20 0.95
CA SER A 24 -3.12 9.44 1.55
C SER A 24 -3.79 10.73 1.04
N ARG A 25 -4.61 10.66 -0.03
CA ARG A 25 -5.22 11.86 -0.64
C ARG A 25 -6.29 12.53 0.20
N ASN A 26 -6.96 11.78 1.08
CA ASN A 26 -8.05 12.33 1.88
C ASN A 26 -7.51 13.17 3.03
N ARG A 27 -7.91 14.45 3.08
CA ARG A 27 -7.60 15.33 4.21
C ARG A 27 -8.77 15.31 5.19
N TYR A 28 -8.46 15.02 6.45
CA TYR A 28 -9.42 15.18 7.52
C TYR A 28 -9.49 16.64 7.94
N ARG A 29 -10.71 17.16 8.08
CA ARG A 29 -10.95 18.48 8.66
C ARG A 29 -10.54 18.46 10.14
N ARG A 30 -9.94 19.55 10.62
CA ARG A 30 -9.67 19.76 12.05
C ARG A 30 -10.96 20.11 12.78
N ILE A 31 -11.21 19.44 13.90
CA ILE A 31 -12.38 19.67 14.74
C ILE A 31 -11.99 20.63 15.87
N SER A 32 -12.80 21.66 16.12
CA SER A 32 -12.61 22.59 17.23
C SER A 32 -13.17 22.00 18.52
N HIS A 33 -12.59 22.33 19.67
CA HIS A 33 -13.13 21.92 20.97
C HIS A 33 -14.55 22.44 21.23
N HIS A 34 -14.92 23.57 20.62
CA HIS A 34 -16.23 24.20 20.79
C HIS A 34 -17.30 23.64 19.83
N GLU A 35 -16.95 22.68 18.98
CA GLU A 35 -17.86 22.09 18.00
C GLU A 35 -18.56 20.86 18.59
N GLU A 36 -19.87 20.79 18.47
CA GLU A 36 -20.63 19.59 18.80
C GLU A 36 -20.52 18.56 17.66
N ILE A 37 -19.96 17.39 17.96
CA ILE A 37 -19.86 16.29 17.00
C ILE A 37 -21.15 15.46 17.05
N THR A 38 -21.87 15.40 15.94
CA THR A 38 -23.05 14.54 15.83
C THR A 38 -22.65 13.08 15.56
N ALA A 39 -23.55 12.13 15.85
CA ALA A 39 -23.36 10.74 15.49
C ALA A 39 -23.14 10.54 13.96
N GLY A 40 -23.73 11.40 13.14
CA GLY A 40 -23.53 11.38 11.69
C GLY A 40 -22.11 11.77 11.29
N ASP A 41 -21.53 12.76 11.95
CA ASP A 41 -20.14 13.18 11.71
C ASP A 41 -19.15 12.12 12.15
N LEU A 42 -19.39 11.51 13.31
CA LEU A 42 -18.60 10.36 13.78
C LEU A 42 -18.61 9.23 12.74
N ASN A 43 -19.80 8.87 12.24
CA ASN A 43 -19.93 7.81 11.24
C ASN A 43 -19.15 8.13 9.95
N ARG A 44 -19.19 9.38 9.47
CA ARG A 44 -18.41 9.82 8.31
C ARG A 44 -16.90 9.68 8.55
N ILE A 45 -16.41 10.03 9.73
CA ILE A 45 -15.00 9.91 10.11
C ILE A 45 -14.58 8.43 10.11
N ILE A 46 -15.35 7.58 10.79
CA ILE A 46 -15.06 6.14 10.89
C ILE A 46 -15.08 5.49 9.49
N VAL A 47 -16.07 5.80 8.66
CA VAL A 47 -16.13 5.28 7.27
C VAL A 47 -14.92 5.73 6.45
N ALA A 48 -14.50 6.99 6.59
CA ALA A 48 -13.33 7.50 5.88
C ALA A 48 -12.02 6.85 6.37
N LEU A 49 -11.87 6.60 7.67
CA LEU A 49 -10.73 5.87 8.25
C LEU A 49 -10.70 4.42 7.77
N ASN A 50 -11.83 3.70 7.83
CA ASN A 50 -11.93 2.31 7.37
C ASN A 50 -11.59 2.19 5.88
N ARG A 51 -12.04 3.13 5.05
CA ARG A 51 -11.70 3.15 3.62
C ARG A 51 -10.20 3.34 3.40
N SER A 52 -9.55 4.24 4.15
CA SER A 52 -8.10 4.43 4.08
C SER A 52 -7.34 3.18 4.57
N GLN A 53 -7.79 2.54 5.66
CA GLN A 53 -7.20 1.29 6.14
C GLN A 53 -7.27 0.17 5.10
N ILE A 54 -8.39 -0.03 4.42
CA ILE A 54 -8.52 -1.04 3.36
C ILE A 54 -7.53 -0.75 2.22
N GLN A 55 -7.37 0.51 1.82
CA GLN A 55 -6.39 0.88 0.79
C GLN A 55 -4.95 0.63 1.26
N ASN A 56 -4.63 0.95 2.51
CA ASN A 56 -3.32 0.65 3.11
C ASN A 56 -3.03 -0.84 3.21
N GLN A 57 -4.00 -1.67 3.58
CA GLN A 57 -3.86 -3.13 3.58
C GLN A 57 -3.54 -3.67 2.19
N ARG A 58 -4.24 -3.16 1.16
CA ARG A 58 -3.98 -3.53 -0.24
C ARG A 58 -2.59 -3.07 -0.70
N ALA A 59 -2.18 -1.85 -0.32
CA ALA A 59 -0.83 -1.35 -0.61
C ALA A 59 0.24 -2.23 0.04
N ALA A 60 0.07 -2.59 1.31
CA ALA A 60 0.98 -3.47 2.04
C ALA A 60 1.09 -4.86 1.38
N LEU A 61 -0.02 -5.44 0.92
CA LEU A 61 -0.01 -6.71 0.20
C LEU A 61 0.77 -6.61 -1.12
N ALA A 62 0.56 -5.55 -1.90
CA ALA A 62 1.30 -5.31 -3.14
C ALA A 62 2.80 -5.14 -2.88
N THR A 63 3.18 -4.41 -1.82
CA THR A 63 4.58 -4.26 -1.38
C THR A 63 5.19 -5.60 -0.97
N ALA A 64 4.48 -6.42 -0.20
CA ALA A 64 4.94 -7.74 0.22
C ALA A 64 5.17 -8.66 -0.99
N ALA A 65 4.25 -8.65 -1.95
CA ALA A 65 4.39 -9.40 -3.20
C ALA A 65 5.59 -8.92 -4.04
N ALA A 66 5.81 -7.61 -4.13
CA ALA A 66 6.98 -7.04 -4.82
C ALA A 66 8.29 -7.48 -4.16
N ALA A 67 8.37 -7.38 -2.83
CA ALA A 67 9.53 -7.79 -2.06
C ALA A 67 9.82 -9.30 -2.22
N PHE A 68 8.78 -10.13 -2.22
CA PHE A 68 8.90 -11.55 -2.46
C PHE A 68 9.45 -11.88 -3.86
N ALA A 69 8.91 -11.25 -4.91
CA ALA A 69 9.39 -11.40 -6.29
C ALA A 69 10.87 -10.98 -6.43
N LEU A 70 11.24 -9.84 -5.84
CA LEU A 70 12.62 -9.35 -5.80
C LEU A 70 13.55 -10.34 -5.08
N THR A 71 13.10 -10.89 -3.94
CA THR A 71 13.87 -11.83 -3.14
C THR A 71 14.19 -13.10 -3.93
N ILE A 72 13.20 -13.67 -4.63
CA ILE A 72 13.39 -14.83 -5.50
C ILE A 72 14.39 -14.50 -6.62
N ARG A 73 14.22 -13.36 -7.29
CA ARG A 73 15.14 -12.89 -8.33
C ARG A 73 16.57 -12.81 -7.83
N MET A 74 16.79 -12.22 -6.65
CA MET A 74 18.12 -12.09 -6.06
C MET A 74 18.72 -13.43 -5.65
N ALA A 75 17.92 -14.32 -5.06
CA ALA A 75 18.38 -15.66 -4.69
C ALA A 75 18.82 -16.49 -5.91
N VAL A 76 18.06 -16.43 -7.01
CA VAL A 76 18.41 -17.13 -8.25
C VAL A 76 19.66 -16.52 -8.90
N ASP A 77 19.76 -15.19 -8.98
CA ASP A 77 20.96 -14.51 -9.50
C ASP A 77 22.21 -14.85 -8.67
N MET A 78 22.07 -14.92 -7.34
CA MET A 78 23.17 -15.32 -6.44
C MET A 78 23.60 -16.77 -6.69
N LEU A 79 22.66 -17.71 -6.79
CA LEU A 79 22.96 -19.12 -7.06
C LEU A 79 23.67 -19.31 -8.41
N LEU A 80 23.23 -18.60 -9.45
CA LEU A 80 23.82 -18.68 -10.79
C LEU A 80 25.24 -18.09 -10.86
N ARG A 81 25.60 -17.19 -9.94
CA ARG A 81 26.97 -16.62 -9.86
C ARG A 81 27.92 -17.45 -9.01
N LEU A 82 27.39 -18.33 -8.17
CA LEU A 82 28.16 -19.22 -7.29
C LEU A 82 28.38 -20.62 -7.88
N ALA A 83 27.60 -21.00 -8.90
CA ALA A 83 27.74 -22.23 -9.67
C ALA A 83 28.68 -22.03 -10.88
#